data_AF-A0A522DFN5-F1
#
_entry.id   AF-A0A522DFN5-F1
#
_cell.length_a   1.000
_cell.length_b   1.000
_cell.length_c   1.000
_cell.angle_alpha   90.00
_cell.angle_beta   90.00
_cell.angle_gamma   90.00
#
_symmetry.space_group_name_H-M   'P 1'
#
loop_
_entity.id
_entity.type
_entity.pdbx_description
1 polymer ?
#
loop_
_entity_poly.entity_id
_entity_poly.type
_entity_poly.pdbx_seq_one_letter_code
_entity_poly.pdbx_strand_id
1 'polypeptide(L)'
;MIKQHPLIILSQVKEEKLDILNKRLAIIRENLEKDTESEFKKISTLHYGRWVILSRDSFRDEPAVPVGIRLIFSTNFDGDKEAHLTELVTGLTKYIDDLYECCEGYPEPGARTTESRKNYLKKGMVKTSAFFNGAPGRSVNQIHQEESLRQYIWEFIAKNKWEGKSAVEVHRAIRKEIDSNPEFEWSKQKAQLQRMTLPTLITLTGYGLLLLILFFSAGIILYTYFGSFKSLFTRLGFFTSVFLLL
;
A
#
# COMPACT_ATOMS: atom_id res chain seq x y z
N MET A 1 6.73 -10.85 12.77
CA MET A 1 5.96 -10.10 11.77
C MET A 1 6.92 -9.71 10.68
N ILE A 2 6.57 -10.01 9.43
CA ILE A 2 7.37 -9.54 8.30
C ILE A 2 7.16 -8.04 8.12
N LYS A 3 8.21 -7.33 7.70
CA LYS A 3 8.07 -5.93 7.29
C LYS A 3 7.66 -5.90 5.82
N GLN A 4 6.70 -5.02 5.53
CA GLN A 4 6.24 -4.76 4.17
C GLN A 4 6.79 -3.41 3.71
N HIS A 5 7.20 -3.34 2.45
CA HIS A 5 7.86 -2.18 1.87
C HIS A 5 7.26 -1.81 0.51
N PRO A 6 7.16 -0.52 0.18
CA PRO A 6 6.89 -0.07 -1.18
C PRO A 6 8.20 0.01 -1.98
N LEU A 7 8.10 -0.19 -3.29
CA LEU A 7 9.14 0.14 -4.26
C LEU A 7 8.49 0.86 -5.45
N ILE A 8 9.04 2.01 -5.82
CA ILE A 8 8.65 2.76 -7.02
C ILE A 8 9.88 2.98 -7.88
N ILE A 9 9.78 2.59 -9.15
CA ILE A 9 10.81 2.76 -10.17
C ILE A 9 10.23 3.59 -11.31
N LEU A 10 10.94 4.64 -11.70
CA LEU A 10 10.64 5.49 -12.85
C LEU A 10 11.69 5.28 -13.92
N SER A 11 11.25 4.99 -15.14
CA SER A 11 12.11 4.85 -16.31
C SER A 11 11.61 5.74 -17.45
N GLN A 12 12.51 6.49 -18.07
CA GLN A 12 12.20 7.30 -19.25
C GLN A 12 11.91 6.37 -20.43
N VAL A 13 10.77 6.57 -21.08
CA VAL A 13 10.37 5.81 -22.27
C VAL A 13 10.91 6.51 -23.51
N LYS A 14 11.43 5.73 -24.46
CA LYS A 14 11.81 6.20 -25.79
C LYS A 14 10.54 6.52 -26.58
N GLU A 15 10.39 7.74 -27.10
CA GLU A 15 9.15 8.19 -27.73
C GLU A 15 8.73 7.27 -28.89
N GLU A 16 9.68 6.83 -29.71
CA GLU A 16 9.46 5.93 -30.85
C GLU A 16 9.07 4.50 -30.44
N LYS A 17 9.15 4.16 -29.14
CA LYS A 17 8.77 2.86 -28.59
C LYS A 17 7.46 2.90 -27.81
N LEU A 18 6.80 4.05 -27.68
CA LEU A 18 5.55 4.20 -26.91
C LEU A 18 4.45 3.24 -27.40
N ASP A 19 4.23 3.15 -28.71
CA ASP A 19 3.21 2.27 -29.29
C ASP A 19 3.49 0.79 -29.00
N ILE A 20 4.76 0.40 -29.04
CA ILE A 20 5.18 -0.97 -28.73
C ILE A 20 4.96 -1.26 -27.24
N LEU A 21 5.33 -0.33 -26.36
CA LEU A 21 5.13 -0.46 -24.92
C LEU A 21 3.63 -0.59 -24.56
N ASN A 22 2.78 0.25 -25.17
CA ASN A 22 1.33 0.18 -24.99
C ASN A 22 0.76 -1.20 -25.40
N LYS A 23 1.18 -1.72 -26.56
CA LYS A 23 0.76 -3.06 -27.02
C LYS A 23 1.21 -4.16 -26.05
N ARG A 24 2.44 -4.09 -25.56
CA ARG A 24 2.98 -5.07 -24.58
C ARG A 24 2.21 -5.04 -23.26
N LEU A 25 1.93 -3.86 -22.73
CA LEU A 25 1.13 -3.72 -21.52
C LEU A 25 -0.32 -4.21 -21.71
N ALA A 26 -0.91 -3.98 -22.88
CA ALA A 26 -2.24 -4.49 -23.21
C ALA A 26 -2.28 -6.02 -23.25
N ILE A 27 -1.28 -6.66 -23.85
CA ILE A 27 -1.15 -8.13 -23.86
C ILE A 27 -1.00 -8.67 -22.43
N ILE A 28 -0.12 -8.06 -21.62
CA ILE A 28 0.06 -8.47 -20.21
C ILE A 28 -1.28 -8.36 -19.46
N ARG A 29 -2.01 -7.26 -19.66
CA ARG A 29 -3.33 -7.08 -19.04
C ARG A 29 -4.32 -8.17 -19.45
N GLU A 30 -4.42 -8.46 -20.74
CA GLU A 30 -5.32 -9.52 -21.25
C GLU A 30 -4.97 -10.89 -20.67
N ASN A 31 -3.67 -11.22 -20.59
CA ASN A 31 -3.23 -12.50 -20.04
C ASN A 31 -3.46 -12.60 -18.51
N LEU A 32 -3.35 -11.48 -17.78
CA LEU A 32 -3.69 -11.40 -16.36
C LEU A 32 -5.19 -11.57 -16.13
N GLU A 33 -6.04 -10.98 -16.97
CA GLU A 33 -7.51 -11.13 -16.89
C GLU A 33 -7.97 -12.57 -17.13
N LYS A 34 -7.22 -13.34 -17.94
CA LYS A 34 -7.48 -14.76 -18.20
C LYS A 34 -6.87 -15.72 -17.16
N ASP A 35 -6.18 -15.21 -16.14
CA ASP A 35 -5.36 -15.97 -15.17
C ASP A 35 -4.35 -16.92 -15.83
N THR A 36 -3.89 -16.58 -17.05
CA THR A 36 -2.92 -17.38 -17.81
C THR A 36 -1.46 -17.09 -17.46
N GLU A 37 -1.21 -16.08 -16.62
CA GLU A 37 0.13 -15.64 -16.23
C GLU A 37 0.58 -16.29 -14.92
N SER A 38 1.23 -17.46 -15.04
CA SER A 38 1.78 -18.21 -13.90
C SER A 38 2.99 -17.52 -13.25
N GLU A 39 3.64 -16.63 -13.99
CA GLU A 39 4.95 -16.06 -13.67
C GLU A 39 4.89 -15.12 -12.48
N PHE A 40 3.82 -14.33 -12.35
CA PHE A 40 3.64 -13.44 -11.20
C PHE A 40 3.43 -14.21 -9.90
N LYS A 41 2.83 -15.41 -9.97
CA LYS A 41 2.68 -16.31 -8.82
C LYS A 41 4.02 -16.87 -8.32
N LYS A 42 5.09 -16.77 -9.11
CA LYS A 42 6.45 -17.16 -8.72
C LYS A 42 7.12 -16.14 -7.79
N ILE A 43 6.61 -14.91 -7.72
CA ILE A 43 7.14 -13.86 -6.85
C ILE A 43 6.47 -13.97 -5.49
N SER A 44 7.07 -14.80 -4.64
CA SER A 44 6.55 -15.22 -3.34
C SER A 44 6.38 -14.08 -2.32
N THR A 45 7.06 -12.96 -2.52
CA THR A 45 7.02 -11.80 -1.62
C THR A 45 6.10 -10.68 -2.11
N LEU A 46 5.55 -10.76 -3.32
CA LEU A 46 4.82 -9.68 -3.97
C LEU A 46 3.34 -9.65 -3.54
N HIS A 47 2.95 -8.63 -2.77
CA HIS A 47 1.54 -8.37 -2.45
C HIS A 47 0.79 -7.73 -3.62
N TYR A 48 1.49 -6.84 -4.33
CA TYR A 48 0.91 -6.02 -5.36
C TYR A 48 2.00 -5.52 -6.31
N GLY A 49 1.72 -5.52 -7.60
CA GLY A 49 2.59 -4.94 -8.63
C GLY A 49 1.77 -4.28 -9.73
N ARG A 50 2.23 -3.12 -10.22
CA ARG A 50 1.64 -2.44 -11.38
C ARG A 50 2.70 -1.75 -12.24
N TRP A 51 2.48 -1.80 -13.55
CA TRP A 51 3.11 -0.90 -14.51
C TRP A 51 2.11 0.14 -14.98
N VAL A 52 2.54 1.40 -15.06
CA VAL A 52 1.73 2.53 -15.53
C VAL A 52 2.58 3.43 -16.40
N ILE A 53 2.04 3.88 -17.53
CA ILE A 53 2.66 4.94 -18.32
C ILE A 53 2.18 6.28 -17.77
N LEU A 54 3.12 7.17 -17.45
CA LEU A 54 2.86 8.55 -17.12
C LEU A 54 3.31 9.42 -18.30
N SER A 55 2.38 10.19 -18.86
CA SER A 55 2.60 11.16 -19.91
C SER A 55 1.90 12.48 -19.56
N ARG A 56 2.05 13.52 -20.39
CA ARG A 56 1.30 14.78 -20.25
C ARG A 56 -0.20 14.54 -20.17
N ASP A 57 -0.75 13.65 -21.00
CA ASP A 57 -2.18 13.33 -21.04
C ASP A 57 -2.67 12.58 -19.79
N SER A 58 -1.77 12.13 -18.93
CA SER A 58 -2.12 11.50 -17.64
C SER A 58 -2.56 12.52 -16.58
N PHE A 59 -2.34 13.82 -16.83
CA PHE A 59 -2.70 14.90 -15.92
C PHE A 59 -4.02 15.53 -16.35
N ARG A 60 -4.86 15.89 -15.36
CA ARG A 60 -6.12 16.61 -15.62
C ARG A 60 -5.87 18.02 -16.14
N ASP A 61 -4.86 18.69 -15.57
CA ASP A 61 -4.47 20.06 -15.86
C ASP A 61 -3.04 20.07 -16.43
N GLU A 62 -2.66 21.13 -17.14
CA GLU A 62 -1.30 21.26 -17.68
C GLU A 62 -0.27 21.18 -16.55
N PRO A 63 0.69 20.24 -16.60
CA PRO A 63 1.67 20.12 -15.55
C PRO A 63 2.58 21.35 -15.51
N ALA A 64 2.88 21.83 -14.30
CA ALA A 64 3.72 23.01 -14.08
C ALA A 64 5.17 22.87 -14.60
N VAL A 65 5.58 21.64 -14.90
CA VAL A 65 6.88 21.30 -15.48
C VAL A 65 6.67 20.34 -16.65
N PRO A 66 7.49 20.40 -17.71
CA PRO A 66 7.44 19.42 -18.78
C PRO A 66 7.58 18.00 -18.24
N VAL A 67 6.62 17.13 -18.55
CA VAL A 67 6.64 15.72 -18.16
C VAL A 67 6.87 14.88 -19.41
N GLY A 68 8.07 14.34 -19.56
CA GLY A 68 8.34 13.32 -20.58
C GLY A 68 7.65 12.00 -20.23
N ILE A 69 7.54 11.11 -21.21
CA ILE A 69 6.87 9.81 -21.02
C ILE A 69 7.69 8.92 -20.07
N ARG A 70 7.07 8.42 -19.01
CA ARG A 70 7.71 7.52 -18.03
C ARG A 70 6.95 6.21 -17.92
N LEU A 71 7.68 5.11 -17.80
CA LEU A 71 7.17 3.85 -17.29
C LEU A 71 7.39 3.82 -15.78
N ILE A 72 6.30 3.73 -15.04
CA ILE A 72 6.29 3.60 -13.59
C ILE A 72 6.06 2.13 -13.26
N PHE A 73 6.95 1.53 -12.49
CA PHE A 73 6.71 0.25 -11.84
C PHE A 73 6.60 0.45 -10.33
N SER A 74 5.48 -0.01 -9.76
CA SER A 74 5.20 0.13 -8.33
C SER A 74 4.86 -1.24 -7.77
N THR A 75 5.56 -1.62 -6.69
CA THR A 75 5.31 -2.88 -5.99
C THR A 75 5.21 -2.68 -4.48
N ASN A 76 4.43 -3.54 -3.84
CA ASN A 76 4.41 -3.74 -2.40
C ASN A 76 4.89 -5.17 -2.12
N PHE A 77 5.88 -5.32 -1.25
CA PHE A 77 6.52 -6.61 -1.05
C PHE A 77 6.91 -6.86 0.40
N ASP A 78 7.15 -8.12 0.71
CA ASP A 78 7.65 -8.60 2.00
C ASP A 78 9.18 -8.66 2.04
N GLY A 79 9.77 -8.30 3.18
CA GLY A 79 11.18 -8.58 3.47
C GLY A 79 12.16 -7.57 2.89
N ASP A 80 13.34 -8.05 2.45
CA ASP A 80 14.44 -7.19 2.04
C ASP A 80 14.31 -6.69 0.59
N LYS A 81 14.70 -5.44 0.37
CA LYS A 81 14.57 -4.77 -0.93
C LYS A 81 15.51 -5.33 -2.00
N GLU A 82 16.73 -5.71 -1.63
CA GLU A 82 17.68 -6.30 -2.58
C GLU A 82 17.29 -7.73 -2.96
N ALA A 83 16.76 -8.49 -1.99
CA ALA A 83 16.15 -9.79 -2.24
C ALA A 83 14.95 -9.66 -3.21
N HIS A 84 14.05 -8.70 -2.95
CA HIS A 84 12.90 -8.43 -3.84
C HIS A 84 13.33 -8.01 -5.25
N LEU A 85 14.30 -7.10 -5.37
CA LEU A 85 14.84 -6.73 -6.69
C LEU A 85 15.40 -7.94 -7.43
N THR A 86 16.07 -8.85 -6.72
CA THR A 86 16.60 -10.08 -7.31
C THR A 86 15.47 -11.01 -7.74
N GLU A 87 14.44 -11.20 -6.92
CA GLU A 87 13.26 -12.01 -7.23
C GLU A 87 12.51 -11.46 -8.46
N LEU A 88 12.34 -10.14 -8.56
CA LEU A 88 11.73 -9.48 -9.71
C LEU A 88 12.50 -9.74 -11.00
N VAL A 89 13.83 -9.52 -11.02
CA VAL A 89 14.60 -9.62 -12.27
C VAL A 89 14.85 -11.05 -12.72
N THR A 90 14.71 -12.05 -11.84
CA THR A 90 14.84 -13.46 -12.18
C THR A 90 13.48 -14.09 -12.49
N GLY A 91 12.48 -13.85 -11.64
CA GLY A 91 11.14 -14.42 -11.78
C GLY A 91 10.30 -13.77 -12.88
N LEU A 92 10.53 -12.48 -13.15
CA LEU A 92 9.84 -11.73 -14.22
C LEU A 92 10.78 -11.33 -15.36
N THR A 93 11.88 -12.07 -15.57
CA THR A 93 12.93 -11.74 -16.56
C THR A 93 12.35 -11.28 -17.91
N LYS A 94 11.41 -12.06 -18.47
CA LYS A 94 10.78 -11.76 -19.75
C LYS A 94 10.04 -10.42 -19.73
N TYR A 95 9.23 -10.15 -18.70
CA TYR A 95 8.48 -8.88 -18.57
C TYR A 95 9.42 -7.69 -18.35
N ILE A 96 10.46 -7.88 -17.56
CA ILE A 96 11.47 -6.85 -17.33
C ILE A 96 12.16 -6.50 -18.64
N ASP A 97 12.61 -7.50 -19.41
CA ASP A 97 13.24 -7.26 -20.71
C ASP A 97 12.28 -6.62 -21.72
N ASP A 98 11.09 -7.20 -21.88
CA ASP A 98 10.08 -6.77 -22.85
C ASP A 98 9.61 -5.32 -22.58
N LEU A 99 9.42 -4.93 -21.32
CA LEU A 99 8.94 -3.58 -21.00
C LEU A 99 10.07 -2.55 -20.98
N TYR A 100 11.21 -2.89 -20.37
CA TYR A 100 12.27 -1.91 -20.16
C TYR A 100 13.18 -1.71 -21.37
N GLU A 101 13.17 -2.58 -22.39
CA GLU A 101 13.88 -2.28 -23.65
C GLU A 101 13.27 -1.10 -24.42
N CYS A 102 12.00 -0.78 -24.15
CA CYS A 102 11.33 0.45 -24.61
C CYS A 102 11.80 1.69 -23.85
N CYS A 103 12.59 1.54 -22.79
CA CYS A 103 13.07 2.63 -21.96
C CYS A 103 14.52 3.01 -22.30
N GLU A 104 14.86 4.28 -22.05
CA GLU A 104 16.22 4.80 -22.23
C GLU A 104 17.19 4.16 -21.24
N GLY A 105 18.41 3.89 -21.71
CA GLY A 105 19.51 3.37 -20.91
C GLY A 105 19.37 1.92 -20.44
N TYR A 106 18.33 1.19 -20.88
CA TYR A 106 18.19 -0.23 -20.57
C TYR A 106 19.23 -1.06 -21.34
N PRO A 107 19.83 -2.11 -20.74
CA PRO A 107 20.88 -2.88 -21.40
C PRO A 107 20.41 -3.54 -22.70
N GLU A 108 21.26 -3.47 -23.72
CA GLU A 108 21.07 -4.19 -24.99
C GLU A 108 21.01 -5.70 -24.77
N PRO A 109 20.27 -6.48 -25.59
CA PRO A 109 20.02 -7.92 -25.36
C PRO A 109 21.24 -8.75 -24.96
N GLY A 110 22.40 -8.55 -25.60
CA GLY A 110 23.64 -9.28 -25.30
C GLY A 110 24.32 -8.91 -23.97
N ALA A 111 23.95 -7.79 -23.36
CA ALA A 111 24.49 -7.31 -22.09
C ALA A 111 23.57 -7.59 -20.89
N ARG A 112 22.40 -8.20 -21.10
CA ARG A 112 21.37 -8.39 -20.07
C ARG A 112 21.70 -9.54 -19.12
N THR A 113 22.33 -9.21 -17.99
CA THR A 113 22.50 -10.09 -16.82
C THR A 113 21.55 -9.71 -15.69
N THR A 114 21.35 -10.61 -14.70
CA THR A 114 20.61 -10.31 -13.45
C THR A 114 21.08 -9.00 -12.82
N GLU A 115 22.40 -8.80 -12.75
CA GLU A 115 22.98 -7.61 -12.13
C GLU A 115 22.79 -6.35 -12.99
N SER A 116 22.88 -6.46 -14.32
CA SER A 116 22.60 -5.32 -15.22
C SER A 116 21.15 -4.84 -15.09
N ARG A 117 20.18 -5.77 -14.96
CA ARG A 117 18.76 -5.47 -14.77
C ARG A 117 18.53 -4.78 -13.43
N LYS A 118 19.09 -5.34 -12.35
CA LYS A 118 19.03 -4.72 -11.01
C LYS A 118 19.61 -3.32 -11.02
N ASN A 119 20.79 -3.14 -11.60
CA ASN A 119 21.46 -1.84 -11.66
C ASN A 119 20.63 -0.82 -12.45
N TYR A 120 19.98 -1.24 -13.53
CA TYR A 120 19.04 -0.40 -14.24
C TYR A 120 17.85 0.02 -13.36
N LEU A 121 17.15 -0.95 -12.75
CA LEU A 121 15.99 -0.66 -11.90
C LEU A 121 16.35 0.24 -10.71
N LYS A 122 17.52 0.01 -10.09
CA LYS A 122 18.05 0.83 -8.98
C LYS A 122 18.23 2.30 -9.35
N LYS A 123 18.70 2.59 -10.57
CA LYS A 123 18.88 3.97 -11.06
C LYS A 123 17.55 4.73 -11.14
N GLY A 124 16.46 4.04 -11.45
CA GLY A 124 15.12 4.61 -11.53
C GLY A 124 14.37 4.68 -10.19
N MET A 125 14.95 4.19 -9.09
CA MET A 125 14.26 4.16 -7.81
C MET A 125 14.05 5.56 -7.24
N VAL A 126 12.82 5.84 -6.82
CA VAL A 126 12.48 7.09 -6.14
C VAL A 126 12.08 6.84 -4.70
N LYS A 127 12.29 7.85 -3.85
CA LYS A 127 11.86 7.79 -2.45
C LYS A 127 10.33 7.81 -2.40
N THR A 128 9.75 6.77 -1.83
CA THR A 128 8.30 6.69 -1.61
C THR A 128 7.88 7.65 -0.49
N SER A 129 6.97 8.59 -0.77
CA SER A 129 6.47 9.56 0.21
C SER A 129 5.37 9.01 1.11
N ALA A 130 4.54 8.10 0.60
CA ALA A 130 3.45 7.46 1.34
C ALA A 130 3.28 6.01 0.90
N PHE A 131 2.97 5.13 1.84
CA PHE A 131 2.78 3.70 1.61
C PHE A 131 1.45 3.25 2.17
N PHE A 132 0.53 2.84 1.29
CA PHE A 132 -0.69 2.18 1.70
C PHE A 132 -0.43 0.67 1.85
N ASN A 133 -0.70 0.16 3.05
CA ASN A 133 -0.52 -1.25 3.39
C ASN A 133 -1.87 -1.86 3.76
N GLY A 134 -2.45 -2.63 2.84
CA GLY A 134 -3.78 -3.22 3.02
C GLY A 134 -3.83 -4.41 3.99
N ALA A 135 -2.70 -5.03 4.29
CA ALA A 135 -2.62 -6.18 5.20
C ALA A 135 -1.41 -6.08 6.16
N PRO A 136 -1.39 -5.08 7.07
CA PRO A 136 -0.22 -4.83 7.91
C PRO A 136 0.22 -6.06 8.72
N GLY A 137 1.47 -6.48 8.50
CA GLY A 137 2.10 -7.56 9.25
C GLY A 137 1.74 -8.98 8.82
N ARG A 138 0.86 -9.16 7.81
CA ARG A 138 0.56 -10.46 7.20
C ARG A 138 1.40 -10.62 5.94
N SER A 139 2.23 -11.66 5.90
CA SER A 139 3.02 -11.96 4.69
C SER A 139 2.13 -12.51 3.56
N VAL A 140 2.61 -12.46 2.32
CA VAL A 140 1.98 -13.12 1.16
C VAL A 140 1.80 -14.61 1.45
N ASN A 141 2.83 -15.27 1.98
CA ASN A 141 2.75 -16.67 2.38
C ASN A 141 1.64 -16.91 3.43
N GLN A 142 1.54 -16.07 4.46
CA GLN A 142 0.47 -16.19 5.46
C GLN A 142 -0.91 -16.00 4.83
N ILE A 143 -1.07 -15.03 3.92
CA ILE A 143 -2.34 -14.79 3.24
C ILE A 143 -2.77 -16.02 2.43
N HIS A 144 -1.85 -16.64 1.69
CA HIS A 144 -2.14 -17.88 0.94
C HIS A 144 -2.45 -19.06 1.86
N GLN A 145 -1.71 -19.21 2.95
CA GLN A 145 -1.96 -20.24 3.97
C GLN A 145 -3.36 -20.08 4.57
N GLU A 146 -3.75 -18.86 4.95
CA GLU A 146 -5.06 -18.55 5.52
C GLU A 146 -6.20 -18.74 4.52
N GLU A 147 -5.98 -18.42 3.25
CA GLU A 147 -6.96 -18.68 2.18
C GLU A 147 -7.15 -20.20 1.97
N SER A 148 -6.06 -20.97 1.89
CA SER A 148 -6.14 -22.43 1.78
C SER A 148 -6.90 -23.04 2.96
N LEU A 149 -6.57 -22.64 4.20
CA LEU A 149 -7.29 -23.10 5.39
C LEU A 149 -8.77 -22.71 5.35
N ARG A 150 -9.09 -21.48 4.94
CA ARG A 150 -10.48 -21.04 4.79
C ARG A 150 -11.23 -21.91 3.79
N GLN A 151 -10.67 -22.18 2.62
CA GLN A 151 -11.28 -23.02 1.59
C GLN A 151 -11.50 -24.44 2.11
N TYR A 152 -10.49 -25.01 2.77
CA TYR A 152 -10.59 -26.34 3.36
C TYR A 152 -11.71 -26.44 4.41
N ILE A 153 -11.82 -25.45 5.30
CA ILE A 153 -12.90 -25.38 6.30
C ILE A 153 -14.26 -25.32 5.60
N TRP A 154 -14.39 -24.50 4.56
CA TRP A 154 -15.64 -24.40 3.80
C TRP A 154 -16.04 -25.71 3.16
N GLU A 155 -15.09 -26.41 2.53
CA GLU A 155 -15.34 -27.73 1.96
C GLU A 155 -15.74 -28.76 3.02
N PHE A 156 -15.05 -28.77 4.16
CA PHE A 156 -15.37 -29.67 5.27
C PHE A 156 -16.79 -29.40 5.80
N ILE A 157 -17.16 -28.13 5.97
CA ILE A 157 -18.52 -27.76 6.38
C ILE A 157 -19.54 -28.23 5.33
N ALA A 158 -19.27 -28.00 4.04
CA ALA A 158 -20.20 -28.32 2.97
C ALA A 158 -20.40 -29.84 2.76
N LYS A 159 -19.36 -30.65 3.00
CA LYS A 159 -19.40 -32.12 2.81
C LYS A 159 -20.13 -32.87 3.95
N ASN A 160 -20.34 -32.22 5.10
CA ASN A 160 -20.89 -32.85 6.30
C ASN A 160 -22.32 -32.38 6.61
N LYS A 161 -23.07 -33.23 7.32
CA LYS A 161 -24.42 -32.94 7.82
C LYS A 161 -24.36 -32.46 9.26
N TRP A 162 -24.99 -31.33 9.54
CA TRP A 162 -24.92 -30.66 10.84
C TRP A 162 -26.28 -30.51 11.52
N GLU A 163 -27.34 -31.11 10.98
CA GLU A 163 -28.67 -31.08 11.57
C GLU A 163 -28.65 -31.66 12.98
N GLY A 164 -29.25 -30.94 13.92
CA GLY A 164 -29.27 -31.34 15.33
C GLY A 164 -27.94 -31.17 16.07
N LYS A 165 -26.88 -30.63 15.43
CA LYS A 165 -25.61 -30.28 16.10
C LYS A 165 -25.63 -28.84 16.60
N SER A 166 -25.11 -28.64 17.80
CA SER A 166 -24.85 -27.31 18.34
C SER A 166 -23.61 -26.66 17.68
N ALA A 167 -23.53 -25.33 17.73
CA ALA A 167 -22.36 -24.60 17.22
C ALA A 167 -21.03 -25.04 17.87
N VAL A 168 -21.07 -25.42 19.16
CA VAL A 168 -19.89 -25.93 19.89
C VAL A 168 -19.44 -27.28 19.33
N GLU A 169 -20.39 -28.17 19.02
CA GLU A 169 -20.07 -29.47 18.40
C GLU A 169 -19.49 -29.31 17.00
N VAL A 170 -20.07 -28.42 16.18
CA VAL A 170 -19.56 -28.11 14.84
C VAL A 170 -18.15 -27.53 14.92
N HIS A 171 -17.93 -26.53 15.77
CA HIS A 171 -16.60 -25.93 15.96
C HIS A 171 -15.57 -26.95 16.45
N ARG A 172 -15.95 -27.84 17.39
CA ARG A 172 -15.07 -28.92 17.86
C ARG A 172 -14.72 -29.90 16.75
N ALA A 173 -15.67 -30.25 15.89
CA ALA A 173 -15.44 -31.12 14.74
C ALA A 173 -14.47 -30.48 13.73
N ILE A 174 -14.69 -29.21 13.38
CA ILE A 174 -13.79 -28.45 12.50
C ILE A 174 -12.38 -28.38 13.10
N ARG A 175 -12.26 -28.05 14.38
CA ARG A 175 -10.94 -28.02 15.07
C ARG A 175 -10.24 -29.36 15.02
N LYS A 176 -10.95 -30.44 15.35
CA LYS A 176 -10.39 -31.80 15.30
C LYS A 176 -9.85 -32.14 13.91
N GLU A 177 -10.61 -31.81 12.87
CA GLU A 177 -10.21 -32.03 11.48
C GLU A 177 -8.93 -31.24 11.14
N ILE A 178 -8.93 -29.92 11.37
CA ILE A 178 -7.77 -29.06 11.08
C ILE A 178 -6.54 -29.51 11.87
N ASP A 179 -6.70 -29.76 13.18
CA ASP A 179 -5.59 -30.13 14.06
C ASP A 179 -4.98 -31.49 13.72
N SER A 180 -5.71 -32.34 12.98
CA SER A 180 -5.24 -33.64 12.49
C SER A 180 -4.53 -33.58 11.14
N ASN A 181 -4.65 -32.47 10.40
CA ASN A 181 -4.00 -32.29 9.10
C ASN A 181 -2.67 -31.53 9.26
N PRO A 182 -1.50 -32.15 8.96
CA PRO A 182 -0.18 -31.53 9.08
C PRO A 182 0.00 -30.25 8.25
N GLU A 183 -0.76 -30.09 7.15
CA GLU A 183 -0.73 -28.89 6.31
C GLU A 183 -1.08 -27.62 7.10
N PHE A 184 -1.92 -27.74 8.13
CA PHE A 184 -2.42 -26.61 8.92
C PHE A 184 -1.71 -26.42 10.26
N GLU A 185 -0.57 -27.07 10.49
CA GLU A 185 0.21 -26.90 11.74
C GLU A 185 0.57 -25.44 12.02
N TRP A 186 0.84 -24.66 10.97
CA TRP A 186 1.13 -23.22 11.08
C TRP A 186 -0.01 -22.45 11.78
N SER A 187 -1.27 -22.89 11.65
CA SER A 187 -2.46 -22.21 12.18
C SER A 187 -2.57 -22.27 13.70
N LYS A 188 -1.79 -23.15 14.35
CA LYS A 188 -1.72 -23.27 15.82
C LYS A 188 -0.90 -22.13 16.45
N GLN A 189 -0.11 -21.41 15.64
CA GLN A 189 0.66 -20.27 16.11
C GLN A 189 -0.25 -19.08 16.41
N LYS A 190 -0.01 -18.37 17.53
CA LYS A 190 -0.78 -17.17 17.87
C LYS A 190 -0.51 -16.06 16.85
N ALA A 191 -1.58 -15.46 16.33
CA ALA A 191 -1.49 -14.28 15.48
C ALA A 191 -0.71 -13.16 16.19
N GLN A 192 0.30 -12.62 15.51
CA GLN A 192 1.05 -11.48 15.99
C GLN A 192 0.31 -10.20 15.63
N LEU A 193 -0.41 -9.63 16.60
CA LEU A 193 -1.09 -8.35 16.42
C LEU A 193 -0.07 -7.20 16.49
N GLN A 194 -0.18 -6.23 15.58
CA GLN A 194 0.49 -4.95 15.74
C GLN A 194 -0.10 -4.24 16.96
N ARG A 195 0.65 -4.24 18.06
CA ARG A 195 0.33 -3.46 19.25
C ARG A 195 1.09 -2.15 19.19
N MET A 196 0.43 -1.07 19.58
CA MET A 196 1.11 0.20 19.80
C MET A 196 2.15 0.00 20.91
N THR A 197 3.40 0.38 20.66
CA THR A 197 4.43 0.29 21.70
C THR A 197 4.17 1.36 22.76
N LEU A 198 4.52 1.07 24.02
CA LEU A 198 4.34 2.02 25.12
C LEU A 198 4.99 3.39 24.84
N PRO A 199 6.21 3.49 24.27
CA PRO A 199 6.77 4.78 23.85
C PRO A 199 5.90 5.52 22.84
N THR A 200 5.38 4.84 21.81
CA THR A 200 4.49 5.45 20.82
C THR A 200 3.23 6.02 21.48
N LEU A 201 2.65 5.28 22.42
CA LEU A 201 1.47 5.71 23.16
C LEU A 201 1.77 6.95 24.03
N ILE A 202 2.90 6.96 24.73
CA ILE A 202 3.35 8.10 25.54
C ILE A 202 3.54 9.33 24.63
N THR A 203 4.22 9.19 23.50
CA THR A 203 4.47 10.28 22.56
C THR A 203 3.17 10.86 22.00
N LEU A 204 2.23 10.01 21.57
CA LEU A 204 0.92 10.45 21.05
C LEU A 204 0.11 11.17 22.13
N THR A 205 0.10 10.62 23.35
CA THR A 205 -0.59 11.25 24.50
C THR A 205 0.03 12.61 24.81
N GLY A 206 1.36 12.72 24.79
CA GLY A 206 2.09 13.98 25.00
C GLY A 206 1.75 15.04 23.97
N TYR A 207 1.73 14.70 22.67
CA TYR A 207 1.29 15.64 21.62
C TYR A 207 -0.17 16.04 21.77
N GLY A 208 -1.04 15.11 22.15
CA GLY A 208 -2.46 15.41 22.43
C GLY A 208 -2.64 16.42 23.57
N LEU A 209 -1.93 16.23 24.67
CA LEU A 209 -1.94 17.17 25.80
C LEU A 209 -1.39 18.55 25.42
N LEU A 210 -0.32 18.60 24.62
CA LEU A 210 0.25 19.86 24.14
C LEU A 210 -0.73 20.63 23.25
N LEU A 211 -1.43 19.95 22.34
CA LEU A 211 -2.46 20.57 21.50
C LEU A 211 -3.65 21.08 22.32
N LEU A 212 -4.07 20.34 23.36
CA LEU A 212 -5.11 20.80 24.29
C LEU A 212 -4.68 22.06 25.03
N ILE A 213 -3.46 22.11 25.56
CA ILE A 213 -2.92 23.29 26.24
C ILE A 213 -2.91 24.51 25.30
N LEU A 214 -2.46 24.34 24.06
CA LEU A 214 -2.45 25.39 23.05
C LEU A 214 -3.87 25.87 22.69
N PHE A 215 -4.84 24.96 22.62
CA PHE A 215 -6.23 25.30 22.36
C PHE A 215 -6.84 26.12 23.49
N PHE A 216 -6.64 25.71 24.74
CA PHE A 216 -7.14 26.45 25.90
C PHE A 216 -6.44 27.80 26.08
N SER A 217 -5.13 27.89 25.86
CA SER A 217 -4.40 29.15 25.95
C SER A 217 -4.87 30.14 24.87
N ALA A 218 -5.07 29.69 23.64
CA ALA A 218 -5.65 30.50 22.58
C ALA A 218 -7.07 30.98 22.94
N GLY A 219 -7.90 30.11 23.53
CA GLY A 219 -9.23 30.46 24.02
C GLY A 219 -9.21 31.53 25.13
N ILE A 220 -8.28 31.42 26.08
CA ILE A 220 -8.08 32.41 27.15
C ILE A 220 -7.61 33.75 26.56
N ILE A 221 -6.68 33.73 25.61
CA ILE A 221 -6.19 34.94 24.93
C ILE A 221 -7.35 35.63 24.18
N LEU A 222 -8.15 34.87 23.43
CA LEU A 222 -9.33 35.40 22.75
C LEU A 222 -10.35 35.97 23.73
N TYR A 223 -10.66 35.23 24.81
CA TYR A 223 -11.59 35.69 25.85
C TYR A 223 -11.13 36.98 26.52
N THR A 224 -9.84 37.08 26.88
CA THR A 224 -9.27 38.28 27.51
C THR A 224 -9.22 39.46 26.54
N TYR A 225 -8.89 39.23 25.27
CA TYR A 225 -8.87 40.25 24.22
C TYR A 225 -10.27 40.81 23.95
N PHE A 226 -11.27 39.96 23.69
CA PHE A 226 -12.65 40.38 23.43
C PHE A 226 -13.37 40.90 24.68
N GLY A 227 -13.08 40.32 25.85
CA GLY A 227 -13.59 40.83 27.13
C GLY A 227 -13.07 42.23 27.44
N SER A 228 -11.77 42.48 27.20
CA SER A 228 -11.17 43.81 27.30
C SER A 228 -11.78 44.78 26.27
N PHE A 229 -12.01 44.34 25.04
CA PHE A 229 -12.63 45.14 23.99
C PHE A 229 -14.06 45.58 24.36
N LYS A 230 -14.87 44.68 24.92
CA LYS A 230 -16.22 44.99 25.43
C LYS A 230 -16.17 45.97 26.60
N SER A 231 -15.20 45.80 27.51
CA SER A 231 -14.99 46.75 28.62
C SER A 231 -14.53 48.13 28.12
N LEU A 232 -13.72 48.18 27.06
CA LEU A 232 -13.19 49.41 26.46
C LEU A 232 -14.32 50.21 25.80
N PHE A 233 -15.22 49.56 25.05
CA PHE A 233 -16.42 50.19 24.48
C PHE A 233 -17.38 50.71 25.56
N THR A 234 -17.54 49.96 26.65
CA THR A 234 -18.38 50.38 27.77
C THR A 234 -17.78 51.60 28.49
N ARG A 235 -16.44 51.67 28.62
CA ARG A 235 -15.72 52.81 29.21
C ARG A 235 -15.61 54.02 28.29
N LEU A 236 -15.61 53.82 26.97
CA LEU A 236 -15.58 54.89 25.96
C LEU A 236 -16.96 55.51 25.67
N GLY A 237 -18.01 55.15 26.41
CA GLY A 237 -19.28 55.86 26.37
C GLY A 237 -20.08 55.72 25.07
N PHE A 238 -19.83 54.66 24.28
CA PHE A 238 -20.69 54.34 23.13
C PHE A 238 -22.02 53.74 23.60
N PHE A 239 -22.87 54.58 24.19
CA PHE A 239 -24.30 54.32 24.30
C PHE A 239 -24.87 54.24 22.89
N THR A 240 -25.36 53.06 22.53
CA THR A 240 -26.07 52.76 21.29
C THR A 240 -27.29 53.66 21.15
N SER A 241 -27.22 54.64 20.24
CA SER A 241 -28.42 55.21 19.65
C SER A 241 -29.08 54.16 18.77
N VAL A 242 -30.32 53.87 19.14
CA VAL A 242 -31.30 53.01 18.50
C VAL A 242 -31.54 53.49 17.06
N PHE A 243 -31.24 52.64 16.07
CA PHE A 243 -31.90 52.69 14.78
C PHE A 243 -33.06 51.69 14.82
N LEU A 244 -34.26 52.19 15.14
CA LEU A 244 -35.51 51.51 14.80
C LEU A 244 -35.97 52.11 13.47
N LEU A 245 -36.19 51.25 12.48
CA LEU A 245 -36.88 51.58 11.25
C LEU A 245 -38.32 52.01 11.56
N LEU A 246 -38.59 53.31 11.43
CA LEU A 246 -39.65 53.94 10.62
C LEU A 246 -39.51 55.46 10.68
#